data_AF-A0A4V3D4Z0-F1
#
_entry.id   AF-A0A4V3D4Z0-F1
#
_cell.length_a   1.000
_cell.length_b   1.000
_cell.length_c   1.000
_cell.angle_alpha   90.00
_cell.angle_beta   90.00
_cell.angle_gamma   90.00
#
_symmetry.space_group_name_H-M   'P 1'
#
loop_
_entity.id
_entity.type
_entity.pdbx_description
1 polymer ?
#
loop_
_entity_poly.entity_id
_entity_poly.type
_entity_poly.pdbx_seq_one_letter_code
_entity_poly.pdbx_strand_id
1 'polypeptide(L)'
;MKSLTRKFRSQIVHGAQYRGYPIMATKGPFVAKYLDKIIEVMNRSLDEHPRTFAVRFDLQIPAIEWGLAEDRLIDRFISSLKEKIKWARIKSARQSKAGRVHETGVRYVWARELPQRGRVHYHFVLFLNRDAFNAIGVYELGRDNLFNRVLEAWSGALRMDVDDALGLVHFPENAIYRVTEGDVGSQDRLLRRASYLAKVSTKVVGSRHSFGSSRERRAARSRFARPRIQL
;
A
#
# COMPACT_ATOMS: atom_id res chain seq x y z
N MET A 1 -0.26 -11.38 31.18
CA MET A 1 -1.36 -11.07 30.23
C MET A 1 -2.02 -9.77 30.66
N LYS A 2 -1.71 -8.62 30.04
CA LYS A 2 -2.38 -7.36 30.40
C LYS A 2 -3.75 -7.28 29.71
N SER A 3 -4.77 -7.11 30.55
CA SER A 3 -6.20 -7.02 30.24
C SER A 3 -6.50 -6.00 29.13
N LEU A 4 -7.21 -6.44 28.10
CA LEU A 4 -7.81 -5.58 27.07
C LEU A 4 -9.03 -4.87 27.67
N THR A 5 -8.94 -3.55 27.82
CA THR A 5 -10.05 -2.71 28.30
C THR A 5 -11.28 -2.86 27.40
N ARG A 6 -12.48 -2.92 28.02
CA ARG A 6 -13.81 -3.18 27.43
C ARG A 6 -14.16 -2.37 26.17
N LYS A 7 -13.47 -1.26 25.90
CA LYS A 7 -13.66 -0.35 24.75
C LYS A 7 -13.09 -0.87 23.42
N PHE A 8 -12.24 -1.90 23.44
CA PHE A 8 -11.60 -2.45 22.23
C PHE A 8 -12.30 -3.69 21.63
N ARG A 9 -13.25 -4.31 22.35
CA ARG A 9 -13.94 -5.52 21.86
C ARG A 9 -14.80 -5.26 20.61
N SER A 10 -15.25 -4.03 20.36
CA SER A 10 -16.07 -3.68 19.18
C SER A 10 -15.26 -3.33 17.92
N GLN A 11 -13.92 -3.40 17.97
CA GLN A 11 -13.05 -3.06 16.84
C GLN A 11 -12.29 -4.25 16.26
N ILE A 12 -12.55 -5.46 16.75
CA ILE A 12 -11.86 -6.67 16.35
C ILE A 12 -12.81 -7.61 15.60
N VAL A 13 -12.42 -8.01 14.40
CA VAL A 13 -13.18 -8.89 13.51
C VAL A 13 -12.59 -10.30 13.57
N HIS A 14 -13.47 -11.27 13.75
CA HIS A 14 -13.18 -12.70 13.66
C HIS A 14 -13.94 -13.29 12.47
N GLY A 15 -13.40 -14.35 11.87
CA GLY A 15 -14.04 -15.09 10.78
C GLY A 15 -13.37 -14.89 9.42
N ALA A 16 -14.09 -15.30 8.37
CA ALA A 16 -13.59 -15.37 7.00
C ALA A 16 -14.12 -14.27 6.07
N GLN A 17 -15.02 -13.41 6.55
CA GLN A 17 -15.60 -12.33 5.75
C GLN A 17 -15.70 -11.02 6.53
N TYR A 18 -15.67 -9.90 5.82
CA TYR A 18 -15.93 -8.57 6.36
C TYR A 18 -16.57 -7.68 5.28
N ARG A 19 -17.78 -7.16 5.56
CA ARG A 19 -18.57 -6.34 4.61
C ARG A 19 -18.72 -6.96 3.21
N GLY A 20 -18.96 -8.27 3.15
CA GLY A 20 -19.10 -9.02 1.90
C GLY A 20 -17.77 -9.46 1.25
N TYR A 21 -16.63 -8.95 1.71
CA TYR A 21 -15.32 -9.36 1.18
C TYR A 21 -14.73 -10.54 1.95
N PRO A 22 -14.05 -11.49 1.29
CA PRO A 22 -13.27 -12.52 1.95
C PRO A 22 -12.03 -11.93 2.64
N ILE A 23 -11.72 -12.42 3.83
CA ILE A 23 -10.52 -12.07 4.61
C ILE A 23 -9.75 -13.33 4.99
N MET A 24 -8.45 -13.20 5.30
CA MET A 24 -7.58 -14.34 5.61
C MET A 24 -7.85 -14.95 7.00
N ALA A 25 -8.96 -15.66 7.18
CA ALA A 25 -9.42 -16.19 8.47
C ALA A 25 -8.31 -16.78 9.37
N THR A 26 -7.38 -17.54 8.79
CA THR A 26 -6.25 -18.18 9.48
C THR A 26 -5.20 -17.23 10.07
N LYS A 27 -5.24 -15.95 9.71
CA LYS A 27 -4.34 -14.88 10.20
C LYS A 27 -5.02 -13.93 11.17
N GLY A 28 -6.33 -14.08 11.38
CA GLY A 28 -7.10 -13.25 12.29
C GLY A 28 -6.65 -13.41 13.75
N PRO A 29 -7.20 -12.58 14.66
CA PRO A 29 -8.26 -11.62 14.39
C PRO A 29 -7.75 -10.32 13.73
N PHE A 30 -8.66 -9.48 13.25
CA PHE A 30 -8.35 -8.27 12.48
C PHE A 30 -8.87 -7.00 13.13
N VAL A 31 -8.21 -5.87 12.91
CA VAL A 31 -8.69 -4.55 13.31
C VAL A 31 -9.66 -4.03 12.26
N ALA A 32 -10.95 -3.90 12.62
CA ALA A 32 -12.03 -3.45 11.73
C ALA A 32 -11.69 -2.12 11.03
N LYS A 33 -11.13 -1.15 11.77
CA LYS A 33 -10.73 0.15 11.24
C LYS A 33 -9.68 0.07 10.13
N TYR A 34 -8.77 -0.91 10.20
CA TYR A 34 -7.77 -1.12 9.17
C TYR A 34 -8.39 -1.77 7.93
N LEU A 35 -9.30 -2.74 8.12
CA LEU A 35 -10.10 -3.31 7.02
C LEU A 35 -10.91 -2.23 6.30
N ASP A 36 -11.62 -1.37 7.04
CA ASP A 36 -12.36 -0.25 6.48
C ASP A 36 -11.46 0.66 5.63
N LYS A 37 -10.26 0.96 6.13
CA LYS A 37 -9.32 1.80 5.39
C LYS A 37 -8.77 1.13 4.14
N ILE A 38 -8.54 -0.18 4.17
CA ILE A 38 -8.12 -0.95 2.99
C ILE A 38 -9.21 -0.91 1.92
N ILE A 39 -10.46 -1.19 2.29
CA ILE A 39 -11.61 -1.15 1.37
C ILE A 39 -11.77 0.27 0.80
N GLU A 40 -11.71 1.30 1.64
CA GLU A 40 -11.79 2.70 1.21
C GLU A 40 -10.70 3.06 0.19
N VAL A 41 -9.45 2.66 0.40
CA VAL A 41 -8.35 2.95 -0.53
C VAL A 41 -8.47 2.15 -1.81
N MET A 42 -8.94 0.89 -1.75
CA MET A 42 -9.19 0.11 -2.96
C MET A 42 -10.28 0.77 -3.81
N ASN A 43 -11.44 1.07 -3.23
CA ASN A 43 -12.56 1.67 -3.95
C ASN A 43 -12.14 2.98 -4.61
N ARG A 44 -11.43 3.85 -3.88
CA ARG A 44 -10.90 5.09 -4.46
C ARG A 44 -9.87 4.87 -5.57
N SER A 45 -9.11 3.78 -5.52
CA SER A 45 -8.18 3.43 -6.59
C SER A 45 -8.96 3.06 -7.85
N LEU A 46 -10.03 2.28 -7.69
CA LEU A 46 -10.93 1.89 -8.77
C LEU A 46 -11.73 3.07 -9.33
N ASP A 47 -12.18 3.98 -8.47
CA ASP A 47 -12.87 5.21 -8.90
C ASP A 47 -11.98 6.11 -9.76
N GLU A 48 -10.67 6.21 -9.44
CA GLU A 48 -9.73 7.00 -10.26
C GLU A 48 -9.25 6.23 -11.49
N HIS A 49 -9.00 4.93 -11.34
CA HIS A 49 -8.49 4.05 -12.39
C HIS A 49 -9.31 2.75 -12.39
N PRO A 50 -10.38 2.65 -13.21
CA PRO A 50 -11.24 1.46 -13.27
C PRO A 50 -10.47 0.17 -13.54
N ARG A 51 -9.30 0.27 -14.19
CA ARG A 51 -8.29 -0.78 -14.29
C ARG A 51 -7.13 -0.44 -13.34
N THR A 52 -7.16 -1.00 -12.13
CA THR A 52 -6.15 -0.77 -11.10
C THR A 52 -5.14 -1.92 -11.04
N PHE A 53 -3.86 -1.58 -11.03
CA PHE A 53 -2.77 -2.48 -10.68
C PHE A 53 -2.41 -2.30 -9.21
N ALA A 54 -2.54 -3.36 -8.41
CA ALA A 54 -2.10 -3.37 -7.03
C ALA A 54 -0.92 -4.34 -6.83
N VAL A 55 0.03 -3.94 -5.99
CA VAL A 55 1.20 -4.77 -5.66
C VAL A 55 1.49 -4.77 -4.17
N ARG A 56 1.73 -5.96 -3.61
CA ARG A 56 2.16 -6.18 -2.23
C ARG A 56 3.68 -6.23 -2.17
N PHE A 57 4.28 -5.55 -1.21
CA PHE A 57 5.69 -5.71 -0.88
C PHE A 57 5.92 -5.42 0.60
N ASP A 58 7.05 -5.90 1.10
CA ASP A 58 7.49 -5.73 2.48
C ASP A 58 8.82 -4.99 2.50
N LEU A 59 8.93 -4.03 3.41
CA LEU A 59 10.16 -3.30 3.68
C LEU A 59 10.68 -3.71 5.05
N GLN A 60 11.97 -4.02 5.16
CA GLN A 60 12.62 -4.37 6.41
C GLN A 60 13.55 -3.25 6.85
N ILE A 61 13.58 -2.98 8.16
CA ILE A 61 14.64 -2.16 8.75
C ILE A 61 15.90 -3.04 8.91
N PRO A 62 17.11 -2.53 8.59
CA PRO A 62 18.37 -3.24 8.83
C PRO A 62 18.59 -3.52 10.33
N ALA A 63 19.33 -4.59 10.68
CA ALA A 63 19.60 -4.93 12.09
C ALA A 63 20.51 -3.93 12.81
N ILE A 64 21.32 -3.20 12.05
CA ILE A 64 22.25 -2.20 12.59
C ILE A 64 21.48 -0.88 12.61
N GLU A 65 20.75 -0.63 13.71
CA GLU A 65 19.82 0.50 13.86
C GLU A 65 20.50 1.85 14.17
N TRP A 66 21.83 1.92 14.09
CA TRP A 66 22.59 3.09 14.55
C TRP A 66 22.19 4.37 13.79
N GLY A 67 21.43 5.24 14.45
CA GLY A 67 21.07 6.56 13.96
C GLY A 67 19.89 6.62 12.98
N LEU A 68 19.15 5.52 12.76
CA LEU A 68 17.90 5.59 12.02
C LEU A 68 16.84 6.30 12.86
N ALA A 69 16.68 7.62 12.64
CA ALA A 69 15.47 8.30 13.05
C ALA A 69 14.28 7.70 12.29
N GLU A 70 13.56 6.77 12.94
CA GLU A 70 12.29 6.20 12.46
C GLU A 70 11.26 7.31 12.18
N ASP A 71 11.43 8.47 12.81
CA ASP A 71 10.66 9.67 12.55
C ASP A 71 10.64 9.99 11.05
N ARG A 72 9.43 9.94 10.50
CA ARG A 72 9.13 10.20 9.08
C ARG A 72 9.80 9.24 8.08
N LEU A 73 10.34 8.09 8.51
CA LEU A 73 10.95 7.11 7.61
C LEU A 73 10.01 6.72 6.47
N ILE A 74 8.77 6.37 6.82
CA ILE A 74 7.74 6.00 5.85
C ILE A 74 7.30 7.19 4.99
N ASP A 75 7.28 8.40 5.55
CA ASP A 75 6.96 9.60 4.76
C ASP A 75 8.05 9.91 3.71
N ARG A 76 9.33 9.72 4.06
CA ARG A 76 10.45 9.84 3.11
C ARG A 76 10.35 8.80 2.00
N PHE A 77 10.12 7.54 2.36
CA PHE A 77 9.92 6.45 1.41
C PHE A 77 8.78 6.75 0.43
N ILE A 78 7.60 7.09 0.95
CA ILE A 78 6.42 7.38 0.13
C ILE A 78 6.65 8.57 -0.79
N SER A 79 7.29 9.64 -0.28
CA SER A 79 7.59 10.82 -1.08
C SER A 79 8.56 10.51 -2.21
N SER A 80 9.64 9.77 -1.91
CA SER A 80 10.62 9.31 -2.92
C SER A 80 9.97 8.40 -3.96
N LEU A 81 9.16 7.42 -3.54
CA LEU A 81 8.47 6.51 -4.43
C LEU A 81 7.50 7.25 -5.37
N LYS A 82 6.75 8.23 -4.86
CA LYS A 82 5.85 9.06 -5.68
C LYS A 82 6.60 9.83 -6.74
N GLU A 83 7.71 10.48 -6.39
CA GLU A 83 8.53 11.20 -7.35
C GLU A 83 9.12 10.25 -8.40
N LYS A 84 9.61 9.07 -8.01
CA LYS A 84 10.13 8.06 -8.95
C LYS A 84 9.05 7.55 -9.92
N ILE A 85 7.81 7.36 -9.46
CA ILE A 85 6.68 6.99 -10.32
C ILE A 85 6.31 8.13 -11.27
N LYS A 86 6.27 9.38 -10.78
CA LYS A 86 6.01 10.56 -11.61
C LYS A 86 7.08 10.73 -12.70
N TRP A 87 8.36 10.62 -12.33
CA TRP A 87 9.47 10.66 -13.28
C TRP A 87 9.40 9.55 -14.33
N ALA A 88 8.96 8.35 -13.94
CA ALA A 88 8.68 7.28 -14.89
C ALA A 88 7.69 7.72 -15.96
N ARG A 89 6.58 8.36 -15.56
CA ARG A 89 5.55 8.82 -16.50
C ARG A 89 6.08 9.92 -17.42
N ILE A 90 6.79 10.89 -16.87
CA ILE A 90 7.43 11.96 -17.66
C ILE A 90 8.41 11.37 -18.69
N LYS A 91 9.25 10.42 -18.27
CA LYS A 91 10.21 9.75 -19.17
C LYS A 91 9.48 8.99 -20.28
N SER A 92 8.46 8.20 -19.95
CA SER A 92 7.66 7.49 -20.95
C SER A 92 6.94 8.44 -21.91
N ALA A 93 6.46 9.60 -21.43
CA ALA A 93 5.82 10.60 -22.29
C ALA A 93 6.80 11.17 -23.33
N ARG A 94 8.03 11.47 -22.91
CA ARG A 94 9.11 11.94 -23.79
C ARG A 94 9.54 10.91 -24.84
N GLN A 95 9.40 9.62 -24.51
CA GLN A 95 9.75 8.51 -25.41
C GLN A 95 8.58 8.08 -26.32
N SER A 96 7.35 8.51 -26.00
CA SER A 96 6.15 8.18 -26.78
C SER A 96 6.11 9.01 -28.06
N LYS A 97 6.00 8.34 -29.23
CA LYS A 97 5.82 9.00 -30.53
C LYS A 97 4.56 9.87 -30.57
N ALA A 98 3.52 9.49 -29.82
CA ALA A 98 2.25 10.22 -29.74
C ALA A 98 2.23 11.30 -28.65
N GLY A 99 3.31 11.46 -27.87
CA GLY A 99 3.42 12.41 -26.76
C GLY A 99 2.45 12.17 -25.60
N ARG A 100 1.68 11.08 -25.64
CA ARG A 100 0.65 10.74 -24.65
C ARG A 100 0.99 9.42 -23.98
N VAL A 101 0.77 9.38 -22.67
CA VAL A 101 0.86 8.18 -21.84
C VAL A 101 -0.25 8.18 -20.81
N HIS A 102 -0.55 7.00 -20.27
CA HIS A 102 -1.48 6.88 -19.16
C HIS A 102 -0.87 7.49 -17.89
N GLU A 103 -1.60 8.45 -17.30
CA GLU A 103 -1.31 8.99 -15.98
C GLU A 103 -1.62 7.97 -14.89
N THR A 104 -1.00 8.12 -13.72
CA THR A 104 -1.30 7.27 -12.56
C THR A 104 -1.34 8.06 -11.27
N GLY A 105 -2.41 7.89 -10.51
CA GLY A 105 -2.43 8.19 -9.10
C GLY A 105 -1.56 7.18 -8.35
N VAL A 106 -1.03 7.60 -7.19
CA VAL A 106 -0.27 6.72 -6.30
C VAL A 106 -1.01 6.62 -4.97
N ARG A 107 -1.76 5.52 -4.80
CA ARG A 107 -2.46 5.19 -3.56
C ARG A 107 -1.76 4.03 -2.85
N TYR A 108 -1.88 3.97 -1.53
CA TYR A 108 -1.26 2.91 -0.76
C TYR A 108 -1.96 2.70 0.58
N VAL A 109 -1.80 1.50 1.12
CA VAL A 109 -1.96 1.19 2.55
C VAL A 109 -0.69 0.54 3.05
N TRP A 110 -0.35 0.77 4.32
CA TRP A 110 0.77 0.10 4.96
C TRP A 110 0.50 -0.20 6.43
N ALA A 111 1.18 -1.22 6.94
CA ALA A 111 1.13 -1.57 8.35
C ALA A 111 2.52 -1.97 8.87
N ARG A 112 2.89 -1.46 10.05
CA ARG A 112 4.13 -1.81 10.76
C ARG A 112 3.90 -3.07 11.60
N GLU A 113 4.83 -4.00 11.54
CA GLU A 113 4.88 -5.20 12.37
C GLU A 113 6.22 -5.27 13.09
N LEU A 114 6.17 -5.65 14.37
CA LEU A 114 7.33 -6.02 15.16
C LEU A 114 7.11 -7.46 15.62
N PRO A 115 7.72 -8.45 14.93
CA PRO A 115 7.62 -9.83 15.36
C PRO A 115 8.34 -10.02 16.71
N GLN A 116 7.92 -11.02 17.49
CA GLN A 116 8.55 -11.32 18.80
C GLN A 116 10.05 -11.65 18.66
N ARG A 117 10.44 -12.21 17.51
CA ARG A 117 11.81 -12.44 17.07
C ARG A 117 11.90 -12.00 15.62
N GLY A 118 12.74 -11.01 15.33
CA GLY A 118 12.92 -10.49 13.97
C GLY A 118 13.02 -8.97 13.95
N ARG A 119 13.00 -8.41 12.74
CA ARG A 119 13.19 -6.99 12.50
C ARG A 119 11.85 -6.29 12.34
N VAL A 120 11.84 -4.97 12.45
CA VAL A 120 10.65 -4.18 12.08
C VAL A 120 10.39 -4.36 10.59
N HIS A 121 9.15 -4.69 10.26
CA HIS A 121 8.69 -4.82 8.88
C HIS A 121 7.53 -3.85 8.61
N TYR A 122 7.51 -3.30 7.40
CA TYR A 122 6.38 -2.57 6.88
C TYR A 122 5.77 -3.33 5.72
N HIS A 123 4.55 -3.81 5.89
CA HIS A 123 3.77 -4.42 4.81
C HIS A 123 3.05 -3.33 4.04
N PHE A 124 3.20 -3.32 2.72
CA PHE A 124 2.55 -2.37 1.83
C PHE A 124 1.62 -3.06 0.84
N VAL A 125 0.57 -2.34 0.45
CA VAL A 125 -0.15 -2.54 -0.81
C VAL A 125 -0.16 -1.19 -1.53
N LEU A 126 0.45 -1.14 -2.70
CA LEU A 126 0.51 0.02 -3.59
C LEU A 126 -0.52 -0.16 -4.71
N PHE A 127 -1.20 0.91 -5.10
CA PHE A 127 -2.21 0.93 -6.16
C PHE A 127 -1.86 1.99 -7.19
N LEU A 128 -1.86 1.59 -8.46
CA LEU A 128 -1.51 2.38 -9.64
C LEU A 128 -2.51 2.11 -10.77
N ASN A 129 -2.52 2.97 -11.79
CA ASN A 129 -3.21 2.71 -13.04
C ASN A 129 -2.58 1.50 -13.76
N ARG A 130 -3.39 0.47 -14.05
CA ARG A 130 -2.94 -0.75 -14.74
C ARG A 130 -2.39 -0.49 -16.14
N ASP A 131 -2.90 0.53 -16.81
CA ASP A 131 -2.47 0.86 -18.18
C ASP A 131 -1.14 1.66 -18.17
N ALA A 132 -0.74 2.19 -17.02
CA ALA A 132 0.58 2.81 -16.82
C ALA A 132 1.62 1.83 -16.22
N PHE A 133 1.19 0.94 -15.32
CA PHE A 133 2.02 -0.05 -14.62
C PHE A 133 1.28 -1.38 -14.52
N ASN A 134 1.89 -2.48 -14.96
CA ASN A 134 1.22 -3.80 -14.93
C ASN A 134 2.10 -4.96 -14.43
N ALA A 135 3.33 -4.67 -14.00
CA ALA A 135 4.33 -5.63 -13.56
C ALA A 135 5.32 -5.00 -12.57
N ILE A 136 5.96 -5.85 -11.75
CA ILE A 136 7.09 -5.45 -10.90
C ILE A 136 8.35 -5.24 -11.76
N GLY A 137 8.57 -6.12 -12.73
CA GLY A 137 9.76 -6.16 -13.58
C GLY A 137 10.77 -7.20 -13.12
N VAL A 138 12.00 -7.05 -13.62
CA VAL A 138 13.14 -7.92 -13.35
C VAL A 138 13.85 -7.47 -12.07
N TYR A 139 14.26 -8.44 -11.25
CA TYR A 139 14.91 -8.23 -9.95
C TYR A 139 16.42 -8.06 -10.14
N GLU A 140 16.79 -7.09 -10.98
CA GLU A 140 18.17 -6.75 -11.32
C GLU A 140 18.36 -5.24 -11.13
N LEU A 141 19.48 -4.84 -10.52
CA LEU A 141 19.78 -3.43 -10.28
C LEU A 141 19.91 -2.64 -11.59
N GLY A 142 19.51 -1.37 -11.56
CA GLY A 142 19.60 -0.45 -12.70
C GLY A 142 18.55 -0.66 -13.79
N ARG A 143 17.69 -1.69 -13.68
CA ARG A 143 16.56 -1.87 -14.61
C ARG A 143 15.50 -0.80 -14.37
N ASP A 144 15.00 -0.23 -15.47
CA ASP A 144 13.94 0.77 -15.43
C ASP A 144 12.56 0.12 -15.18
N ASN A 145 12.32 -0.34 -13.96
CA ASN A 145 11.08 -1.02 -13.57
C ASN A 145 10.62 -0.67 -12.14
N LEU A 146 9.51 -1.26 -11.69
CA LEU A 146 8.93 -0.94 -10.38
C LEU A 146 9.76 -1.50 -9.22
N PHE A 147 10.42 -2.65 -9.40
CA PHE A 147 11.33 -3.21 -8.41
C PHE A 147 12.40 -2.18 -7.99
N ASN A 148 13.17 -1.65 -8.95
CA ASN A 148 14.22 -0.67 -8.65
C ASN A 148 13.66 0.62 -8.07
N ARG A 149 12.47 1.07 -8.52
CA ARG A 149 11.83 2.26 -7.94
C ARG A 149 11.50 2.11 -6.47
N VAL A 150 11.00 0.94 -6.05
CA VAL A 150 10.73 0.65 -4.64
C VAL A 150 12.05 0.51 -3.87
N LEU A 151 13.03 -0.21 -4.43
CA LEU A 151 14.33 -0.42 -3.81
C LEU A 151 15.09 0.89 -3.58
N GLU A 152 15.24 1.72 -4.61
CA GLU A 152 15.90 3.03 -4.52
C GLU A 152 15.15 4.01 -3.61
N ALA A 153 13.81 3.94 -3.58
CA ALA A 153 13.03 4.75 -2.66
C ALA A 153 13.29 4.34 -1.21
N TRP A 154 13.46 3.04 -0.97
CA TRP A 154 13.73 2.49 0.35
C TRP A 154 15.17 2.77 0.82
N SER A 155 16.17 2.53 -0.04
CA SER A 155 17.57 2.84 0.27
C SER A 155 17.75 4.32 0.59
N GLY A 156 17.16 5.22 -0.20
CA GLY A 156 17.18 6.66 0.06
C GLY A 156 16.47 7.06 1.35
N ALA A 157 15.38 6.38 1.72
CA ALA A 157 14.69 6.63 2.99
C ALA A 157 15.53 6.20 4.20
N LEU A 158 16.29 5.10 4.06
CA LEU A 158 17.25 4.56 5.01
C LEU A 158 18.61 5.27 5.00
N ARG A 159 18.88 6.12 4.00
CA ARG A 159 20.16 6.81 3.77
C ARG A 159 21.34 5.84 3.62
N MET A 160 21.14 4.80 2.82
CA MET A 160 22.15 3.81 2.49
C MET A 160 22.22 3.59 0.99
N ASP A 161 23.27 2.90 0.55
CA ASP A 161 23.43 2.52 -0.84
C ASP A 161 22.38 1.49 -1.27
N VAL A 162 22.08 1.48 -2.56
CA VAL A 162 21.04 0.61 -3.14
C VAL A 162 21.41 -0.86 -2.97
N ASP A 163 22.69 -1.19 -3.10
CA ASP A 163 23.25 -2.51 -2.90
C ASP A 163 23.05 -3.01 -1.46
N ASP A 164 23.23 -2.15 -0.46
CA ASP A 164 23.00 -2.50 0.96
C ASP A 164 21.51 -2.68 1.29
N ALA A 165 20.64 -2.01 0.54
CA ALA A 165 19.19 -2.18 0.66
C ALA A 165 18.68 -3.46 -0.04
N LEU A 166 19.52 -4.15 -0.81
CA LEU A 166 19.18 -5.40 -1.47
C LEU A 166 18.83 -6.45 -0.40
N GLY A 167 17.66 -7.06 -0.52
CA GLY A 167 17.12 -7.97 0.51
C GLY A 167 16.32 -7.29 1.63
N LEU A 168 16.36 -5.96 1.75
CA LEU A 168 15.45 -5.20 2.63
C LEU A 168 14.10 -4.90 1.97
N VAL A 169 13.96 -5.14 0.67
CA VAL A 169 12.70 -5.09 -0.07
C VAL A 169 12.32 -6.49 -0.53
N HIS A 170 11.14 -6.95 -0.12
CA HIS A 170 10.64 -8.28 -0.46
C HIS A 170 9.26 -8.21 -1.10
N PHE A 171 9.15 -8.71 -2.33
CA PHE A 171 7.85 -8.96 -2.98
C PHE A 171 7.49 -10.43 -2.73
N PRO A 172 6.38 -10.72 -2.02
CA PRO A 172 6.01 -12.11 -1.76
C PRO A 172 5.55 -12.82 -3.03
N GLU A 173 5.42 -14.13 -2.92
CA GLU A 173 4.65 -14.90 -3.90
C GLU A 173 3.24 -14.31 -4.06
N ASN A 174 2.76 -14.27 -5.31
CA ASN A 174 1.48 -13.70 -5.69
C ASN A 174 1.32 -12.24 -5.21
N ALA A 175 2.36 -11.43 -5.42
CA ALA A 175 2.39 -10.01 -5.05
C ALA A 175 1.49 -9.12 -5.93
N ILE A 176 1.20 -9.53 -7.17
CA ILE A 176 0.52 -8.68 -8.17
C ILE A 176 -0.97 -9.00 -8.22
N TYR A 177 -1.79 -7.95 -8.23
CA TYR A 177 -3.23 -8.01 -8.37
C TYR A 177 -3.67 -7.04 -9.46
N ARG A 178 -4.38 -7.56 -10.46
CA ARG A 178 -5.00 -6.76 -11.52
C ARG A 178 -6.48 -6.69 -11.20
N VAL A 179 -6.93 -5.53 -10.75
CA VAL A 179 -8.29 -5.33 -10.24
C VAL A 179 -9.05 -4.45 -11.21
N THR A 180 -10.29 -4.82 -11.48
CA THR A 180 -11.17 -4.06 -12.38
C THR A 180 -12.46 -3.71 -11.66
N GLU A 181 -12.92 -2.48 -11.89
CA GLU A 181 -14.21 -2.01 -11.39
C GLU A 181 -15.33 -2.91 -11.94
N GLY A 182 -16.28 -3.29 -11.08
CA GLY A 182 -17.29 -4.32 -11.39
C GLY A 182 -16.81 -5.78 -11.34
N ASP A 183 -15.51 -6.09 -11.41
CA ASP A 183 -15.00 -7.47 -11.25
C ASP A 183 -14.82 -7.82 -9.77
N VAL A 184 -15.90 -8.33 -9.16
CA VAL A 184 -15.95 -8.78 -7.77
C VAL A 184 -14.83 -9.78 -7.45
N GLY A 185 -14.57 -10.74 -8.34
CA GLY A 185 -13.56 -11.77 -8.11
C GLY A 185 -12.15 -11.20 -8.00
N SER A 186 -11.81 -10.18 -8.80
CA SER A 186 -10.52 -9.49 -8.70
C SER A 186 -10.37 -8.69 -7.40
N GLN A 187 -11.45 -8.04 -6.96
CA GLN A 187 -11.50 -7.27 -5.73
C GLN A 187 -11.37 -8.18 -4.51
N ASP A 188 -12.11 -9.29 -4.49
CA ASP A 188 -12.05 -10.31 -3.46
C ASP A 188 -10.64 -10.89 -3.26
N ARG A 189 -9.95 -11.23 -4.36
CA ARG A 189 -8.56 -11.72 -4.29
C ARG A 189 -7.65 -10.68 -3.65
N LEU A 190 -7.78 -9.41 -4.03
CA LEU A 190 -6.97 -8.34 -3.46
C LEU A 190 -7.31 -8.09 -1.98
N LEU A 191 -8.59 -7.96 -1.62
CA LEU A 191 -9.00 -7.72 -0.22
C LEU A 191 -8.58 -8.84 0.69
N ARG A 192 -8.75 -10.10 0.25
CA ARG A 192 -8.28 -11.25 1.01
C ARG A 192 -6.81 -11.09 1.34
N ARG A 193 -5.95 -10.82 0.35
CA ARG A 193 -4.51 -10.62 0.61
C ARG A 193 -4.23 -9.40 1.48
N ALA A 194 -4.85 -8.27 1.19
CA ALA A 194 -4.63 -7.01 1.88
C ALA A 194 -5.11 -7.07 3.35
N SER A 195 -6.10 -7.91 3.67
CA SER A 195 -6.58 -8.11 5.05
C SER A 195 -5.48 -8.53 6.02
N TYR A 196 -4.40 -9.15 5.53
CA TYR A 196 -3.21 -9.43 6.34
C TYR A 196 -2.67 -8.18 7.05
N LEU A 197 -2.67 -7.02 6.40
CA LEU A 197 -2.19 -5.76 6.99
C LEU A 197 -3.01 -5.36 8.22
N ALA A 198 -4.27 -5.80 8.29
CA ALA A 198 -5.20 -5.53 9.38
C ALA A 198 -5.13 -6.54 10.53
N LYS A 199 -4.35 -7.62 10.42
CA LYS A 199 -4.26 -8.62 11.50
C LYS A 199 -3.76 -7.99 12.80
N VAL A 200 -4.25 -8.46 13.94
CA VAL A 200 -3.87 -7.97 15.27
C VAL A 200 -2.50 -8.50 15.70
N SER A 201 -2.18 -9.75 15.34
CA SER A 201 -0.92 -10.38 15.71
C SER A 201 0.27 -9.53 15.23
N THR A 202 1.34 -9.47 16.04
CA THR A 202 2.60 -8.76 15.73
C THR A 202 2.50 -7.25 15.50
N LYS A 203 1.33 -6.63 15.69
CA LYS A 203 1.18 -5.17 15.72
C LYS A 203 1.59 -4.64 17.09
N VAL A 204 2.30 -3.51 17.09
CA VAL A 204 2.56 -2.77 18.33
C VAL A 204 1.25 -2.09 18.76
N VAL A 205 0.47 -2.79 19.58
CA VAL A 205 -0.79 -2.29 20.12
C VAL A 205 -0.51 -1.02 20.94
N GLY A 206 -1.09 0.10 20.53
CA GLY A 206 -0.99 1.38 21.26
C GLY A 206 -0.02 2.41 20.67
N SER A 207 0.77 2.10 19.64
CA SER A 207 1.58 3.12 18.95
C SER A 207 0.76 3.81 17.85
N ARG A 208 0.81 5.15 17.80
CA ARG A 208 0.11 6.01 16.82
C ARG A 208 0.58 5.78 15.36
N HIS A 209 1.59 4.94 15.12
CA HIS A 209 2.28 4.78 13.83
C HIS A 209 2.30 3.33 13.31
N SER A 210 1.31 2.51 13.68
CA SER A 210 1.24 1.09 13.30
C SER A 210 0.54 0.82 11.95
N PHE A 211 -0.23 1.78 11.43
CA PHE A 211 -0.93 1.68 10.16
C PHE A 211 -1.08 3.04 9.50
N GLY A 212 -0.96 3.10 8.18
CA GLY A 212 -1.15 4.33 7.41
C GLY A 212 -1.67 4.07 6.01
N SER A 213 -2.13 5.12 5.35
CA SER A 213 -2.64 5.05 3.99
C SER A 213 -2.53 6.40 3.29
N SER A 214 -2.63 6.39 1.96
CA SER A 214 -2.82 7.61 1.18
C SER A 214 -4.08 8.33 1.66
N ARG A 215 -3.95 9.62 1.98
CA ARG A 215 -5.07 10.51 2.36
C ARG A 215 -5.69 11.11 1.11
N GLU A 216 -6.94 11.50 1.23
CA GLU A 216 -7.57 12.42 0.28
C GLU A 216 -6.79 13.74 0.28
N ARG A 217 -6.58 14.36 -0.89
CA ARG A 217 -6.54 15.83 -0.91
C ARG A 217 -7.98 16.24 -0.66
N ARG A 218 -8.30 16.83 0.50
CA ARG A 218 -9.60 17.51 0.67
C ARG A 218 -9.78 18.38 -0.56
N ALA A 219 -10.75 18.07 -1.41
CA ALA A 219 -11.14 19.01 -2.43
C ALA A 219 -11.50 20.31 -1.68
N ALA A 220 -10.85 21.42 -2.02
CA ALA A 220 -11.40 22.73 -1.68
C ALA A 220 -12.85 22.67 -2.16
N ARG A 221 -13.81 22.84 -1.25
CA ARG A 221 -15.24 22.63 -1.50
C ARG A 221 -15.64 23.30 -2.81
N SER A 222 -15.76 22.50 -3.87
CA SER A 222 -16.27 22.96 -5.15
C SER A 222 -17.78 23.08 -4.98
N ARG A 223 -18.26 24.32 -4.97
CA ARG A 223 -19.67 24.69 -4.94
C ARG A 223 -20.33 24.35 -6.27
N PHE A 224 -20.63 23.08 -6.54
CA PHE A 224 -21.53 22.72 -7.62
C PHE A 224 -22.35 21.49 -7.24
N ALA A 225 -23.42 21.73 -6.47
CA ALA A 225 -24.57 20.83 -6.44
C ALA A 225 -25.29 20.94 -7.79
N ARG A 226 -25.48 19.82 -8.49
CA ARG A 226 -26.39 19.75 -9.64
C ARG A 226 -27.84 19.82 -9.18
N PRO A 227 -28.76 20.41 -9.96
CA PRO A 227 -30.17 20.51 -9.59
C PRO A 227 -30.86 19.15 -9.66
N ARG A 228 -31.72 18.87 -8.68
CA ARG A 228 -32.74 17.81 -8.75
C ARG A 228 -33.77 18.23 -9.79
N ILE A 229 -33.92 17.45 -10.86
CA ILE A 229 -35.14 17.44 -11.66
C ILE A 229 -36.04 16.39 -10.99
N GLN A 230 -37.16 16.82 -10.43
CA GLN A 230 -38.26 15.94 -10.05
C GLN A 230 -39.13 15.72 -11.28
N LEU A 231 -39.41 14.45 -11.60
CA LEU A 231 -40.62 14.06 -12.33
C LEU A 231 -41.80 14.04 -11.35
#